data_AF-A0A6I9P211-F1
#
_entry.id   AF-A0A6I9P211-F1
#
_cell.length_a   1.000
_cell.length_b   1.000
_cell.length_c   1.000
_cell.angle_alpha   90.00
_cell.angle_beta   90.00
_cell.angle_gamma   90.00
#
_symmetry.space_group_name_H-M   'P 1'
#
loop_
_entity.id
_entity.type
_entity.pdbx_description
1 polymer ?
#
loop_
_entity_poly.entity_id
_entity_poly.type
_entity_poly.pdbx_seq_one_letter_code
_entity_poly.pdbx_strand_id
1 'polypeptide(L)'
;MGCTGQRRNTGSCVEDAQRESSETPPSVEASRCSHAPIWISSLAYKELMCPHRLTLSPPPQVSEHAELSWILGCLTSMPRLRHLPQWKMKSKQKNEGSVGLFTYPVLQAADILLYKSTHVPVGEDQVQHLELAQDLARIFNNRYGDLFPEPAALLSSTRKVKSLRDPSVKMSKSDPHAMATISLTDSSDDIALKLRRAVTDFNSEVTFDPETRPGVSNLVTIHAAMAMIGVEEAVSQAAGLDTGAYKRLVTEAVIQRVTPIREEIQRLRADPQHLEGVLREGGCRARELAAPVLREVRQRVGFS
;
A
#
# COMPACT_ATOMS: atom_id res chain seq x y z
N MET A 1 -14.35 -16.81 -9.05
CA MET A 1 -15.82 -16.93 -9.13
C MET A 1 -16.47 -15.86 -8.26
N GLY A 2 -17.52 -15.19 -8.75
CA GLY A 2 -18.37 -14.30 -7.95
C GLY A 2 -18.14 -12.79 -8.09
N CYS A 3 -18.29 -12.23 -9.30
CA CYS A 3 -18.45 -10.78 -9.46
C CYS A 3 -19.89 -10.37 -9.09
N THR A 4 -20.19 -10.26 -7.79
CA THR A 4 -21.43 -9.62 -7.31
C THR A 4 -21.27 -8.09 -7.30
N GLY A 5 -22.29 -7.41 -7.83
CA GLY A 5 -22.26 -6.00 -8.19
C GLY A 5 -22.38 -5.06 -7.00
N GLN A 6 -21.24 -4.56 -6.51
CA GLN A 6 -21.18 -3.37 -5.67
C GLN A 6 -20.08 -2.46 -6.23
N ARG A 7 -20.44 -1.26 -6.69
CA ARG A 7 -19.49 -0.24 -7.15
C ARG A 7 -18.62 0.14 -5.95
N ARG A 8 -17.40 -0.39 -5.87
CA ARG A 8 -16.41 -0.02 -4.85
C ARG A 8 -15.46 0.99 -5.50
N ASN A 9 -15.58 2.26 -5.12
CA ASN A 9 -14.58 3.28 -5.47
C ASN A 9 -13.38 3.09 -4.56
N THR A 10 -12.31 2.48 -5.08
CA THR A 10 -11.03 2.36 -4.38
C THR A 10 -10.09 3.44 -4.93
N GLY A 11 -9.88 4.51 -4.16
CA GLY A 11 -8.88 5.54 -4.43
C GLY A 11 -7.56 5.22 -3.73
N SER A 12 -6.45 5.34 -4.45
CA SER A 12 -5.08 5.23 -3.91
C SER A 12 -4.37 6.55 -4.24
N CYS A 13 -4.22 7.43 -3.25
CA CYS A 13 -3.58 8.76 -3.41
C CYS A 13 -2.47 9.05 -2.36
N VAL A 14 -2.46 8.34 -1.22
CA VAL A 14 -1.76 8.76 0.02
C VAL A 14 -0.24 8.51 -0.01
N GLU A 15 0.25 7.50 -0.75
CA GLU A 15 1.63 6.99 -0.58
C GLU A 15 2.72 8.03 -0.94
N ASP A 16 2.47 8.90 -1.92
CA ASP A 16 3.47 9.84 -2.44
C ASP A 16 3.72 11.02 -1.47
N ALA A 17 2.66 11.62 -0.89
CA ALA A 17 2.81 12.73 0.07
C ALA A 17 3.44 12.26 1.39
N GLN A 18 3.15 11.02 1.80
CA GLN A 18 3.80 10.38 2.95
C GLN A 18 5.29 10.14 2.67
N ARG A 19 5.65 9.77 1.44
CA ARG A 19 7.03 9.52 1.02
C ARG A 19 7.85 10.82 1.00
N GLU A 20 7.35 11.87 0.36
CA GLU A 20 7.97 13.20 0.34
C GLU A 20 8.17 13.78 1.75
N SER A 21 7.25 13.48 2.68
CA SER A 21 7.37 13.86 4.09
C SER A 21 8.40 13.04 4.86
N SER A 22 8.72 11.83 4.37
CA SER A 22 9.57 10.84 5.04
C SER A 22 10.97 10.70 4.47
N GLU A 23 11.29 11.32 3.33
CA GLU A 23 12.61 11.37 2.69
C GLU A 23 13.15 12.81 2.68
N THR A 24 14.46 13.02 2.57
CA THR A 24 15.01 14.35 2.20
C THR A 24 14.50 14.68 0.79
N PRO A 25 13.97 15.88 0.50
CA PRO A 25 13.38 16.16 -0.80
C PRO A 25 14.41 15.84 -1.90
N PRO A 26 14.10 14.92 -2.82
CA PRO A 26 14.94 14.69 -3.99
C PRO A 26 15.03 15.98 -4.82
N SER A 27 15.99 16.07 -5.74
CA SER A 27 15.90 17.08 -6.80
C SER A 27 14.56 16.93 -7.55
N VAL A 28 14.00 18.01 -8.10
CA VAL A 28 12.69 17.98 -8.78
C VAL A 28 12.59 16.89 -9.86
N GLU A 29 13.70 16.60 -10.55
CA GLU A 29 13.83 15.48 -11.49
C GLU A 29 13.82 14.11 -10.81
N ALA A 30 14.50 13.95 -9.67
CA ALA A 30 14.50 12.72 -8.90
C ALA A 30 13.12 12.42 -8.30
N SER A 31 12.32 13.42 -7.90
CA SER A 31 10.93 13.23 -7.47
C SER A 31 10.04 12.75 -8.62
N ARG A 32 10.12 13.35 -9.82
CA ARG A 32 9.35 12.87 -10.99
C ARG A 32 9.67 11.41 -11.34
N CYS A 33 10.94 11.01 -11.27
CA CYS A 33 11.38 9.64 -11.52
C CYS A 33 11.01 8.63 -10.40
N SER A 34 10.85 9.07 -9.16
CA SER A 34 10.63 8.18 -8.00
C SER A 34 9.15 7.92 -7.68
N HIS A 35 8.22 8.71 -8.22
CA HIS A 35 6.77 8.50 -8.13
C HIS A 35 6.26 7.54 -9.22
N ALA A 36 6.84 7.59 -10.42
CA ALA A 36 6.48 6.73 -11.56
C ALA A 36 6.40 5.21 -11.23
N PRO A 37 7.29 4.61 -10.41
CA PRO A 37 7.27 3.16 -10.18
C PRO A 37 6.02 2.62 -9.47
N ILE A 38 5.43 3.37 -8.53
CA ILE A 38 4.26 2.92 -7.75
C ILE A 38 3.01 2.97 -8.64
N TRP A 39 2.84 4.06 -9.40
CA TRP A 39 1.74 4.22 -10.33
C TRP A 39 1.80 3.21 -11.47
N ILE A 40 2.98 2.98 -12.02
CA ILE A 40 3.18 2.00 -13.09
C ILE A 40 2.87 0.59 -12.58
N SER A 41 3.31 0.23 -11.37
CA SER A 41 3.00 -1.08 -10.78
C SER A 41 1.50 -1.25 -10.51
N SER A 42 0.84 -0.19 -10.03
CA SER A 42 -0.60 -0.18 -9.76
C SER A 42 -1.43 -0.21 -11.05
N LEU A 43 -0.97 0.48 -12.10
CA LEU A 43 -1.59 0.47 -13.42
C LEU A 43 -1.39 -0.89 -14.10
N ALA A 44 -0.20 -1.46 -14.05
CA ALA A 44 0.07 -2.81 -14.53
C ALA A 44 -0.87 -3.82 -13.87
N TYR A 45 -1.02 -3.72 -12.55
CA TYR A 45 -1.96 -4.59 -11.82
C TYR A 45 -3.42 -4.35 -12.23
N LYS A 46 -3.83 -3.09 -12.43
CA LYS A 46 -5.17 -2.73 -12.91
C LYS A 46 -5.43 -3.31 -14.31
N GLU A 47 -4.52 -3.10 -15.26
CA GLU A 47 -4.68 -3.56 -16.65
C GLU A 47 -4.70 -5.09 -16.74
N LEU A 48 -3.89 -5.78 -15.94
CA LEU A 48 -3.84 -7.26 -15.92
C LEU A 48 -5.01 -7.92 -15.18
N MET A 49 -5.45 -7.35 -14.05
CA MET A 49 -6.36 -8.06 -13.13
C MET A 49 -7.78 -7.49 -13.11
N CYS A 50 -7.96 -6.17 -13.29
CA CYS A 50 -9.25 -5.48 -13.11
C CYS A 50 -9.37 -4.17 -13.93
N PRO A 51 -9.44 -4.23 -15.28
CA PRO A 51 -9.29 -3.04 -16.13
C PRO A 51 -10.39 -1.98 -15.94
N HIS A 52 -11.57 -2.34 -15.41
CA HIS A 52 -12.77 -1.47 -15.41
C HIS A 52 -13.22 -0.96 -14.02
N ARG A 53 -12.49 -1.22 -12.92
CA ARG A 53 -13.01 -0.94 -11.54
C ARG A 53 -12.16 -0.02 -10.66
N LEU A 54 -10.97 0.38 -11.08
CA LEU A 54 -10.03 1.14 -10.27
C LEU A 54 -9.79 2.55 -10.84
N THR A 55 -9.99 3.58 -10.04
CA THR A 55 -9.58 4.96 -10.36
C THR A 55 -8.21 5.22 -9.75
N LEU A 56 -7.20 5.44 -10.58
CA LEU A 56 -5.84 5.77 -10.16
C LEU A 56 -5.61 7.25 -10.46
N SER A 57 -5.27 8.06 -9.46
CA SER A 57 -4.95 9.47 -9.65
C SER A 57 -3.71 9.81 -8.84
N PRO A 58 -2.70 10.47 -9.43
CA PRO A 58 -1.58 10.97 -8.66
C PRO A 58 -2.05 12.14 -7.76
N PRO A 59 -1.53 12.28 -6.52
CA PRO A 59 -1.95 13.30 -5.57
C PRO A 59 -1.81 14.75 -6.03
N PRO A 60 -0.80 15.18 -6.84
CA PRO A 60 -0.73 16.59 -7.24
C PRO A 60 -1.83 17.04 -8.22
N GLN A 61 -2.69 16.14 -8.71
CA GLN A 61 -3.73 16.52 -9.67
C GLN A 61 -5.09 16.89 -9.03
N VAL A 62 -5.32 16.65 -7.75
CA VAL A 62 -6.61 16.93 -7.10
C VAL A 62 -6.37 17.85 -5.89
N SER A 63 -6.47 19.15 -6.13
CA SER A 63 -6.24 20.21 -5.12
C SER A 63 -7.18 20.09 -3.91
N GLU A 64 -8.32 19.45 -4.10
CA GLU A 64 -9.35 19.26 -3.09
C GLU A 64 -8.85 18.47 -1.87
N HIS A 65 -7.83 17.61 -2.04
CA HIS A 65 -7.18 16.90 -0.93
C HIS A 65 -6.47 17.84 0.03
N ALA A 66 -5.66 18.76 -0.52
CA ALA A 66 -4.93 19.73 0.28
C ALA A 66 -5.87 20.67 1.04
N GLU A 67 -6.96 21.09 0.38
CA GLU A 67 -7.93 21.99 0.98
C GLU A 67 -8.77 21.31 2.09
N LEU A 68 -9.27 20.10 1.84
CA LEU A 68 -9.97 19.36 2.90
C LEU A 68 -9.02 19.05 4.05
N SER A 69 -7.76 18.69 3.76
CA SER A 69 -6.73 18.46 4.79
C SER A 69 -6.52 19.70 5.67
N TRP A 70 -6.51 20.90 5.08
CA TRP A 70 -6.43 22.15 5.86
C TRP A 70 -7.63 22.32 6.80
N ILE A 71 -8.84 22.13 6.29
CA ILE A 71 -10.08 22.24 7.08
C ILE A 71 -10.10 21.21 8.23
N LEU A 72 -9.75 19.96 7.95
CA LEU A 72 -9.66 18.90 8.97
C LEU A 72 -8.52 19.16 9.96
N GLY A 73 -7.43 19.79 9.52
CA GLY A 73 -6.34 20.24 10.36
C GLY A 73 -6.81 21.22 11.43
N CYS A 74 -7.71 22.15 11.09
CA CYS A 74 -8.35 23.06 12.05
C CYS A 74 -9.25 22.35 13.09
N LEU A 75 -9.65 21.10 12.83
CA LEU A 75 -10.42 20.27 13.75
C LEU A 75 -9.53 19.30 14.57
N THR A 76 -8.25 19.20 14.24
CA THR A 76 -7.32 18.25 14.85
C THR A 76 -6.44 18.94 15.89
N SER A 77 -6.32 18.36 17.09
CA SER A 77 -5.44 18.90 18.12
C SER A 77 -3.99 18.42 17.98
N MET A 78 -3.03 19.28 18.32
CA MET A 78 -1.61 18.93 18.32
C MET A 78 -1.28 17.70 19.19
N PRO A 79 -1.83 17.52 20.41
CA PRO A 79 -1.59 16.32 21.21
C PRO A 79 -2.03 15.04 20.51
N ARG A 80 -3.18 15.05 19.81
CA ARG A 80 -3.70 13.87 19.10
C ARG A 80 -2.67 13.34 18.10
N LEU A 81 -2.08 14.23 17.30
CA LEU A 81 -1.04 13.87 16.34
C LEU A 81 0.27 13.43 17.00
N ARG A 82 0.70 14.09 18.10
CA ARG A 82 1.91 13.71 18.85
C ARG A 82 1.85 12.30 19.44
N HIS A 83 0.66 11.82 19.79
CA HIS A 83 0.50 10.50 20.40
C HIS A 83 0.55 9.34 19.39
N LEU A 84 0.43 9.60 18.08
CA LEU A 84 0.52 8.58 17.05
C LEU A 84 1.90 7.87 17.09
N PRO A 85 1.95 6.52 17.16
CA PRO A 85 3.19 5.75 17.23
C PRO A 85 4.13 6.05 16.07
N GLN A 86 3.58 6.26 14.88
CA GLN A 86 4.36 6.52 13.67
C GLN A 86 5.15 7.83 13.77
N TRP A 87 4.56 8.87 14.36
CA TRP A 87 5.29 10.10 14.67
C TRP A 87 6.43 9.83 15.66
N LYS A 88 6.16 9.14 16.76
CA LYS A 88 7.17 8.82 17.79
C LYS A 88 8.34 8.00 17.26
N MET A 89 8.06 7.06 16.34
CA MET A 89 9.09 6.23 15.73
C MET A 89 9.92 7.00 14.70
N LYS A 90 9.26 7.73 13.77
CA LYS A 90 9.95 8.38 12.64
C LYS A 90 10.63 9.69 13.03
N SER A 91 10.08 10.47 13.97
CA SER A 91 10.69 11.75 14.40
C SER A 91 12.03 11.55 15.11
N LYS A 92 12.19 10.46 15.88
CA LYS A 92 13.44 10.12 16.56
C LYS A 92 14.58 9.77 15.60
N GLN A 93 14.26 9.25 14.41
CA GLN A 93 15.26 8.88 13.41
C GLN A 93 15.83 10.09 12.66
N LYS A 94 15.15 11.25 12.68
CA LYS A 94 15.45 12.40 11.83
C LYS A 94 15.94 13.67 12.54
N ASN A 95 16.26 13.62 13.85
CA ASN A 95 16.71 14.79 14.61
C ASN A 95 15.82 16.03 14.40
N GLU A 96 14.50 15.84 14.53
CA GLU A 96 13.37 16.75 14.25
C GLU A 96 12.64 16.42 12.93
N GLY A 97 11.48 15.77 13.05
CA GLY A 97 10.63 15.45 11.90
C GLY A 97 9.99 16.69 11.27
N SER A 98 9.74 16.65 9.96
CA SER A 98 9.09 17.75 9.24
C SER A 98 7.64 17.96 9.67
N VAL A 99 7.09 19.16 9.41
CA VAL A 99 5.66 19.44 9.63
C VAL A 99 4.79 18.51 8.80
N GLY A 100 5.19 18.19 7.56
CA GLY A 100 4.49 17.22 6.72
C GLY A 100 4.43 15.83 7.36
N LEU A 101 5.54 15.35 7.95
CA LEU A 101 5.55 14.09 8.70
C LEU A 101 4.64 14.11 9.93
N PHE A 102 4.42 15.30 10.51
CA PHE A 102 3.53 15.47 11.64
C PHE A 102 2.04 15.50 11.21
N THR A 103 1.72 16.12 10.07
CA THR A 103 0.35 16.39 9.64
C THR A 103 -0.19 15.43 8.57
N TYR A 104 0.64 14.60 7.94
CA TYR A 104 0.16 13.67 6.91
C TYR A 104 -0.99 12.73 7.35
N PRO A 105 -1.17 12.33 8.63
CA PRO A 105 -2.34 11.54 9.01
C PRO A 105 -3.67 12.31 8.80
N VAL A 106 -3.64 13.64 8.85
CA VAL A 106 -4.79 14.50 8.52
C VAL A 106 -5.03 14.53 7.02
N LEU A 107 -3.97 14.61 6.21
CA LEU A 107 -4.06 14.50 4.75
C LEU A 107 -4.63 13.13 4.34
N GLN A 108 -4.17 12.06 4.98
CA GLN A 108 -4.71 10.71 4.77
C GLN A 108 -6.20 10.61 5.14
N ALA A 109 -6.64 11.30 6.20
CA ALA A 109 -8.07 11.39 6.51
C ALA A 109 -8.84 12.14 5.40
N ALA A 110 -8.30 13.25 4.89
CA ALA A 110 -8.90 13.97 3.76
C ALA A 110 -9.03 13.07 2.52
N ASP A 111 -7.99 12.30 2.18
CA ASP A 111 -7.99 11.37 1.06
C ASP A 111 -9.13 10.34 1.13
N ILE A 112 -9.47 9.89 2.35
CA ILE A 112 -10.55 8.93 2.59
C ILE A 112 -11.92 9.61 2.50
N LEU A 113 -12.09 10.73 3.22
CA LEU A 113 -13.38 11.39 3.42
C LEU A 113 -13.86 12.14 2.19
N LEU A 114 -12.96 12.67 1.37
CA LEU A 114 -13.28 13.41 0.16
C LEU A 114 -14.09 12.59 -0.86
N TYR A 115 -13.92 11.27 -0.83
CA TYR A 115 -14.67 10.33 -1.67
C TYR A 115 -15.84 9.65 -0.95
N LYS A 116 -16.19 10.11 0.25
CA LYS A 116 -17.21 9.49 1.13
C LYS A 116 -16.99 7.97 1.26
N SER A 117 -15.74 7.57 1.45
CA SER A 117 -15.35 6.16 1.51
C SER A 117 -15.95 5.47 2.74
N THR A 118 -16.60 4.32 2.55
CA THR A 118 -17.20 3.54 3.64
C THR A 118 -16.29 2.43 4.14
N HIS A 119 -15.36 1.96 3.31
CA HIS A 119 -14.48 0.83 3.61
C HIS A 119 -13.09 1.10 3.06
N VAL A 120 -12.06 0.95 3.89
CA VAL A 120 -10.67 1.25 3.52
C VAL A 120 -9.80 0.02 3.77
N PRO A 121 -9.18 -0.57 2.73
CA PRO A 121 -8.21 -1.64 2.94
C PRO A 121 -6.94 -1.08 3.58
N VAL A 122 -6.63 -1.54 4.78
CA VAL A 122 -5.48 -1.07 5.55
C VAL A 122 -4.71 -2.24 6.15
N GLY A 123 -3.38 -2.09 6.25
CA GLY A 123 -2.56 -2.96 7.07
C GLY A 123 -2.75 -2.65 8.55
N GLU A 124 -2.41 -3.60 9.43
CA GLU A 124 -2.47 -3.42 10.89
C GLU A 124 -1.71 -2.17 11.37
N ASP A 125 -0.61 -1.83 10.70
CA ASP A 125 0.21 -0.66 11.04
C ASP A 125 -0.50 0.69 10.78
N GLN A 126 -1.54 0.71 9.95
CA GLN A 126 -2.30 1.90 9.56
C GLN A 126 -3.63 2.05 10.29
N VAL A 127 -3.99 1.12 11.17
CA VAL A 127 -5.29 1.13 11.89
C VAL A 127 -5.50 2.44 12.66
N GLN A 128 -4.48 2.92 13.37
CA GLN A 128 -4.59 4.16 14.15
C GLN A 128 -4.79 5.42 13.29
N HIS A 129 -4.35 5.42 12.03
CA HIS A 129 -4.64 6.52 11.11
C HIS A 129 -6.07 6.47 10.61
N LEU A 130 -6.60 5.26 10.40
CA LEU A 130 -8.01 5.11 10.06
C LEU A 130 -8.91 5.54 11.23
N GLU A 131 -8.54 5.21 12.48
CA GLU A 131 -9.23 5.71 13.68
C GLU A 131 -9.24 7.25 13.72
N LEU A 132 -8.14 7.92 13.35
CA LEU A 132 -8.12 9.37 13.22
C LEU A 132 -9.10 9.87 12.16
N ALA A 133 -9.21 9.20 11.01
CA ALA A 133 -10.18 9.56 9.97
C ALA A 133 -11.64 9.38 10.45
N GLN A 134 -11.93 8.32 11.21
CA GLN A 134 -13.23 8.10 11.85
C GLN A 134 -13.56 9.22 12.85
N ASP A 135 -12.61 9.56 13.73
CA ASP A 135 -12.76 10.66 14.68
C ASP A 135 -13.04 11.99 13.97
N LEU A 136 -12.31 12.29 12.91
CA LEU A 136 -12.49 13.52 12.16
C LEU A 136 -13.84 13.57 11.44
N ALA A 137 -14.31 12.46 10.89
CA ALA A 137 -15.65 12.35 10.34
C ALA A 137 -16.71 12.65 11.42
N ARG A 138 -16.60 12.03 12.60
CA ARG A 138 -17.50 12.28 13.74
C ARG A 138 -17.48 13.75 14.20
N ILE A 139 -16.29 14.32 14.39
CA ILE A 139 -16.12 15.71 14.83
C ILE A 139 -16.74 16.67 13.80
N PHE A 140 -16.47 16.45 12.51
CA PHE A 140 -17.04 17.26 11.45
C PHE A 140 -18.57 17.16 11.44
N ASN A 141 -19.12 15.94 11.43
CA ASN A 141 -20.55 15.72 11.36
C ASN A 141 -21.30 16.31 12.56
N ASN A 142 -20.73 16.18 13.77
CA ASN A 142 -21.31 16.75 14.98
C ASN A 142 -21.34 18.29 14.96
N ARG A 143 -20.33 18.92 14.34
CA ARG A 143 -20.22 20.38 14.29
C ARG A 143 -20.98 21.01 13.13
N TYR A 144 -21.03 20.35 11.98
CA TYR A 144 -21.49 20.92 10.71
C TYR A 144 -22.60 20.11 10.03
N GLY A 145 -23.21 19.17 10.76
CA GLY A 145 -24.25 18.27 10.27
C GLY A 145 -23.69 17.05 9.54
N ASP A 146 -24.50 16.01 9.40
CA ASP A 146 -24.09 14.72 8.82
C ASP A 146 -23.67 14.86 7.34
N LEU A 147 -22.44 14.46 7.03
CA LEU A 147 -21.83 14.57 5.70
C LEU A 147 -20.98 13.35 5.34
N PHE A 148 -20.07 13.01 6.24
CA PHE A 148 -19.07 11.99 6.00
C PHE A 148 -19.51 10.65 6.61
N PRO A 149 -19.52 9.55 5.84
CA PRO A 149 -19.64 8.24 6.45
C PRO A 149 -18.41 7.96 7.31
N GLU A 150 -18.59 7.16 8.35
CA GLU A 150 -17.49 6.69 9.18
C GLU A 150 -16.81 5.49 8.49
N PRO A 151 -15.55 5.60 8.05
CA PRO A 151 -14.90 4.57 7.24
C PRO A 151 -14.52 3.34 8.08
N ALA A 152 -14.91 2.14 7.63
CA ALA A 152 -14.56 0.87 8.28
C ALA A 152 -13.25 0.27 7.74
N ALA A 153 -12.48 -0.37 8.62
CA ALA A 153 -11.26 -1.07 8.23
C ALA A 153 -11.59 -2.36 7.47
N LEU A 154 -11.01 -2.53 6.29
CA LEU A 154 -10.92 -3.84 5.63
C LEU A 154 -9.52 -4.41 5.90
N LEU A 155 -9.39 -5.11 7.01
CA LEU A 155 -8.16 -5.84 7.31
C LEU A 155 -8.05 -7.02 6.35
N SER A 156 -7.02 -7.01 5.52
CA SER A 156 -6.73 -8.19 4.70
C SER A 156 -6.23 -9.30 5.62
N SER A 157 -6.79 -10.50 5.51
CA SER A 157 -6.26 -11.72 6.15
C SER A 157 -4.93 -12.20 5.53
N THR A 158 -4.30 -11.37 4.68
CA THR A 158 -3.06 -11.70 4.00
C THR A 158 -1.97 -11.88 5.05
N ARG A 159 -1.48 -13.12 5.16
CA ARG A 159 -0.44 -13.51 6.10
C ARG A 159 0.77 -12.59 5.89
N LYS A 160 1.30 -12.01 6.97
CA LYS A 160 2.45 -11.10 6.93
C LYS A 160 3.64 -11.83 6.31
N VAL A 161 4.03 -11.42 5.10
CA VAL A 161 5.25 -11.90 4.46
C VAL A 161 6.45 -11.34 5.21
N LYS A 162 7.33 -12.22 5.67
CA LYS A 162 8.50 -11.89 6.48
C LYS A 162 9.73 -11.69 5.58
N SER A 163 10.75 -11.00 6.11
CA SER A 163 12.02 -10.84 5.40
C SER A 163 12.64 -12.21 5.10
N LEU A 164 13.24 -12.35 3.91
CA LEU A 164 13.96 -13.57 3.52
C LEU A 164 15.29 -13.73 4.28
N ARG A 165 15.80 -12.66 4.89
CA ARG A 165 17.07 -12.66 5.64
C ARG A 165 16.85 -12.73 7.14
N ASP A 166 15.78 -12.11 7.63
CA ASP A 166 15.39 -12.13 9.03
C ASP A 166 13.89 -12.48 9.16
N PRO A 167 13.55 -13.76 9.38
CA PRO A 167 12.17 -14.21 9.55
C PRO A 167 11.48 -13.72 10.83
N SER A 168 12.10 -12.87 11.65
CA SER A 168 11.44 -12.22 12.79
C SER A 168 10.75 -10.91 12.40
N VAL A 169 11.19 -10.28 11.30
CA VAL A 169 10.67 -8.98 10.85
C VAL A 169 9.83 -9.09 9.58
N LYS A 170 8.88 -8.15 9.43
CA LYS A 170 8.07 -8.01 8.21
C LYS A 170 8.97 -7.60 7.04
N MET A 171 8.71 -8.12 5.85
CA MET A 171 9.37 -7.68 4.63
C MET A 171 9.11 -6.18 4.39
N SER A 172 10.17 -5.40 4.16
CA SER A 172 10.07 -3.96 3.93
C SER A 172 10.70 -3.55 2.60
N LYS A 173 10.02 -2.67 1.86
CA LYS A 173 10.56 -2.06 0.62
C LYS A 173 11.82 -1.23 0.89
N SER A 174 11.96 -0.69 2.10
CA SER A 174 13.08 0.18 2.52
C SER A 174 14.16 -0.56 3.30
N ASP A 175 14.17 -1.90 3.28
CA ASP A 175 15.22 -2.68 3.93
C ASP A 175 16.57 -2.38 3.26
N PRO A 176 17.64 -2.08 4.01
CA PRO A 176 18.97 -1.81 3.43
C PRO A 176 19.54 -3.02 2.68
N HIS A 177 19.06 -4.24 2.96
CA HIS A 177 19.49 -5.45 2.30
C HIS A 177 18.54 -5.85 1.19
N ALA A 178 18.94 -5.66 -0.08
CA ALA A 178 18.16 -6.07 -1.24
C ALA A 178 17.79 -7.57 -1.26
N MET A 179 18.55 -8.41 -0.55
CA MET A 179 18.30 -9.85 -0.40
C MET A 179 17.15 -10.19 0.56
N ALA A 180 16.67 -9.23 1.36
CA ALA A 180 15.57 -9.41 2.29
C ALA A 180 14.18 -9.40 1.60
N THR A 181 14.11 -8.85 0.39
CA THR A 181 12.88 -8.39 -0.27
C THR A 181 12.82 -8.86 -1.72
N ILE A 182 11.65 -9.33 -2.17
CA ILE A 182 11.39 -9.57 -3.60
C ILE A 182 10.61 -8.38 -4.16
N SER A 183 11.17 -7.71 -5.18
CA SER A 183 10.50 -6.63 -5.91
C SER A 183 9.70 -7.20 -7.09
N LEU A 184 8.60 -6.53 -7.46
CA LEU A 184 7.85 -6.86 -8.68
C LEU A 184 8.65 -6.59 -9.96
N THR A 185 9.76 -5.87 -9.86
CA THR A 185 10.67 -5.57 -10.97
C THR A 185 11.92 -6.45 -11.00
N ASP A 186 12.09 -7.36 -10.03
CA ASP A 186 13.25 -8.25 -9.99
C ASP A 186 13.26 -9.17 -11.22
N SER A 187 14.45 -9.45 -11.75
CA SER A 187 14.61 -10.45 -12.80
C SER A 187 14.35 -11.86 -12.26
N SER A 188 14.11 -12.83 -13.15
CA SER A 188 13.96 -14.23 -12.76
C SER A 188 15.20 -14.74 -12.00
N ASP A 189 16.39 -14.31 -12.40
CA ASP A 189 17.66 -14.67 -11.76
C ASP A 189 17.79 -14.06 -10.35
N ASP A 190 17.36 -12.79 -10.18
CA ASP A 190 17.36 -12.14 -8.87
C ASP A 190 16.39 -12.83 -7.91
N ILE A 191 15.18 -13.15 -8.37
CA ILE A 191 14.19 -13.89 -7.57
C ILE A 191 14.76 -15.24 -7.14
N ALA A 192 15.35 -15.98 -8.08
CA ALA A 192 15.96 -17.27 -7.80
C ALA A 192 17.12 -17.16 -6.81
N LEU A 193 17.99 -16.15 -6.96
CA LEU A 193 19.09 -15.90 -6.04
C LEU A 193 18.59 -15.59 -4.63
N LYS A 194 17.59 -14.71 -4.50
CA LYS A 194 16.99 -14.29 -3.23
C LYS A 194 16.34 -15.46 -2.49
N LEU A 195 15.51 -16.24 -3.16
CA LEU A 195 14.84 -17.40 -2.55
C LEU A 195 15.82 -18.52 -2.22
N ARG A 196 16.83 -18.76 -3.06
CA ARG A 196 17.92 -19.71 -2.76
C ARG A 196 18.68 -19.33 -1.48
N ARG A 197 18.88 -18.03 -1.24
CA ARG A 197 19.60 -17.48 -0.08
C ARG A 197 18.69 -17.19 1.13
N ALA A 198 17.38 -17.43 1.02
CA ALA A 198 16.45 -17.21 2.11
C ALA A 198 16.84 -18.06 3.33
N VAL A 199 16.76 -17.47 4.52
CA VAL A 199 17.12 -18.10 5.78
C VAL A 199 16.06 -19.14 6.16
N THR A 200 16.54 -20.35 6.42
CA THR A 200 15.77 -21.49 6.93
C THR A 200 16.55 -22.12 8.07
N ASP A 201 15.93 -23.08 8.76
CA ASP A 201 16.62 -23.91 9.74
C ASP A 201 17.38 -25.07 9.07
N PHE A 202 17.99 -25.93 9.89
CA PHE A 202 18.79 -27.09 9.46
C PHE A 202 17.95 -28.36 9.26
N ASN A 203 16.64 -28.34 9.51
CA ASN A 203 15.78 -29.49 9.27
C ASN A 203 15.40 -29.53 7.78
N SER A 204 15.61 -30.68 7.15
CA SER A 204 15.37 -30.87 5.72
C SER A 204 13.88 -30.93 5.37
N GLU A 205 13.02 -31.39 6.28
CA GLU A 205 11.59 -31.50 6.04
C GLU A 205 10.92 -30.11 6.00
N VAL A 206 9.92 -29.94 5.13
CA VAL A 206 9.13 -28.70 5.04
C VAL A 206 7.85 -28.84 5.87
N THR A 207 7.80 -28.14 7.00
CA THR A 207 6.60 -28.05 7.86
C THR A 207 6.19 -26.61 8.07
N PHE A 208 4.91 -26.39 8.39
CA PHE A 208 4.37 -25.08 8.73
C PHE A 208 4.28 -24.90 10.25
N ASP A 209 5.30 -24.27 10.82
CA ASP A 209 5.36 -23.84 12.21
C ASP A 209 5.92 -22.40 12.27
N PRO A 210 5.07 -21.36 12.32
CA PRO A 210 5.51 -19.97 12.31
C PRO A 210 6.30 -19.54 13.56
N GLU A 211 6.18 -20.26 14.67
CA GLU A 211 6.83 -19.93 15.94
C GLU A 211 8.24 -20.51 16.00
N THR A 212 8.39 -21.81 15.73
CA THR A 212 9.69 -22.48 15.84
C THR A 212 10.47 -22.51 14.53
N ARG A 213 9.76 -22.47 13.38
CA ARG A 213 10.35 -22.52 12.02
C ARG A 213 9.91 -21.34 11.15
N PRO A 214 10.15 -20.08 11.59
CA PRO A 214 9.58 -18.90 10.93
C PRO A 214 10.05 -18.73 9.47
N GLY A 215 11.28 -19.14 9.13
CA GLY A 215 11.81 -19.05 7.78
C GLY A 215 11.12 -20.01 6.79
N VAL A 216 10.97 -21.29 7.17
CA VAL A 216 10.29 -22.29 6.34
C VAL A 216 8.79 -21.95 6.20
N SER A 217 8.15 -21.56 7.31
CA SER A 217 6.75 -21.14 7.30
C SER A 217 6.48 -19.89 6.45
N ASN A 218 7.46 -18.98 6.37
CA ASN A 218 7.40 -17.84 5.45
C ASN A 218 7.42 -18.30 3.99
N LEU A 219 8.30 -19.25 3.64
CA LEU A 219 8.34 -19.81 2.28
C LEU A 219 7.03 -20.52 1.90
N VAL A 220 6.46 -21.30 2.82
CA VAL A 220 5.14 -21.94 2.64
C VAL A 220 4.04 -20.88 2.44
N THR A 221 4.08 -19.80 3.21
CA THR A 221 3.14 -18.67 3.08
C THR A 221 3.25 -18.00 1.70
N ILE A 222 4.47 -17.75 1.24
CA ILE A 222 4.74 -17.18 -0.08
C ILE A 222 4.24 -18.13 -1.18
N HIS A 223 4.57 -19.41 -1.07
CA HIS A 223 4.14 -20.43 -2.03
C HIS A 223 2.61 -20.50 -2.14
N ALA A 224 1.93 -20.62 -1.00
CA ALA A 224 0.47 -20.66 -0.94
C ALA A 224 -0.17 -19.43 -1.61
N ALA A 225 0.37 -18.23 -1.35
CA ALA A 225 -0.12 -16.99 -1.95
C ALA A 225 0.12 -16.92 -3.46
N MET A 226 1.30 -17.33 -3.95
CA MET A 226 1.64 -17.24 -5.37
C MET A 226 0.94 -18.32 -6.21
N ALA A 227 0.76 -19.51 -5.64
CA ALA A 227 0.02 -20.61 -6.26
C ALA A 227 -1.50 -20.51 -6.07
N MET A 228 -1.98 -19.58 -5.22
CA MET A 228 -3.41 -19.41 -4.89
C MET A 228 -4.03 -20.68 -4.26
N ILE A 229 -3.28 -21.34 -3.38
CA ILE A 229 -3.68 -22.56 -2.67
C ILE A 229 -3.67 -22.32 -1.15
N GLY A 230 -4.29 -23.25 -0.40
CA GLY A 230 -4.21 -23.25 1.05
C GLY A 230 -2.81 -23.62 1.56
N VAL A 231 -2.50 -23.27 2.81
CA VAL A 231 -1.21 -23.64 3.42
C VAL A 231 -1.06 -25.14 3.61
N GLU A 232 -2.14 -25.84 3.95
CA GLU A 232 -2.16 -27.31 4.04
C GLU A 232 -1.76 -27.94 2.71
N GLU A 233 -2.30 -27.43 1.61
CA GLU A 233 -1.95 -27.91 0.27
C GLU A 233 -0.51 -27.54 -0.13
N ALA A 234 -0.04 -26.34 0.22
CA ALA A 234 1.34 -25.93 -0.02
C ALA A 234 2.37 -26.78 0.75
N VAL A 235 2.00 -27.32 1.92
CA VAL A 235 2.79 -28.30 2.69
C VAL A 235 2.67 -29.69 2.07
N SER A 236 1.48 -30.10 1.64
CA SER A 236 1.28 -31.38 0.95
C SER A 236 2.10 -31.49 -0.33
N GLN A 237 2.17 -30.41 -1.14
CA GLN A 237 3.03 -30.35 -2.33
C GLN A 237 4.54 -30.33 -2.00
N ALA A 238 4.90 -30.04 -0.74
CA ALA A 238 6.28 -30.10 -0.26
C ALA A 238 6.69 -31.51 0.21
N ALA A 239 5.75 -32.46 0.28
CA ALA A 239 6.01 -33.79 0.80
C ALA A 239 7.12 -34.49 0.00
N GLY A 240 8.13 -35.01 0.71
CA GLY A 240 9.29 -35.66 0.10
C GLY A 240 10.33 -34.72 -0.50
N LEU A 241 10.11 -33.40 -0.47
CA LEU A 241 11.12 -32.41 -0.86
C LEU A 241 11.96 -31.98 0.35
N ASP A 242 13.26 -31.81 0.13
CA ASP A 242 14.09 -31.06 1.07
C ASP A 242 13.85 -29.55 0.94
N THR A 243 14.30 -28.77 1.92
CA THR A 243 14.16 -27.29 1.90
C THR A 243 14.80 -26.64 0.68
N GLY A 244 15.85 -27.24 0.10
CA GLY A 244 16.51 -26.74 -1.10
C GLY A 244 15.67 -26.91 -2.37
N ALA A 245 15.07 -28.09 -2.55
CA ALA A 245 14.12 -28.40 -3.61
C ALA A 245 12.84 -27.60 -3.46
N TYR A 246 12.35 -27.44 -2.23
CA TYR A 246 11.19 -26.61 -1.96
C TYR A 246 11.44 -25.15 -2.33
N LYS A 247 12.61 -24.58 -2.01
CA LYS A 247 12.99 -23.22 -2.45
C LYS A 247 12.94 -23.06 -3.97
N ARG A 248 13.32 -24.08 -4.75
CA ARG A 248 13.19 -24.06 -6.22
C ARG A 248 11.73 -24.05 -6.66
N LEU A 249 10.88 -24.85 -6.01
CA LEU A 249 9.44 -24.87 -6.28
C LEU A 249 8.78 -23.51 -5.97
N VAL A 250 9.10 -22.91 -4.82
CA VAL A 250 8.63 -21.55 -4.49
C VAL A 250 9.15 -20.52 -5.49
N THR A 251 10.40 -20.67 -5.95
CA THR A 251 11.00 -19.79 -6.97
C THR A 251 10.20 -19.80 -8.26
N GLU A 252 9.85 -20.99 -8.76
CA GLU A 252 9.05 -21.11 -9.98
C GLU A 252 7.68 -20.45 -9.83
N ALA A 253 6.97 -20.72 -8.72
CA ALA A 253 5.67 -20.12 -8.45
C ALA A 253 5.72 -18.58 -8.40
N VAL A 254 6.78 -18.02 -7.78
CA VAL A 254 6.99 -16.56 -7.73
C VAL A 254 7.30 -16.01 -9.11
N ILE A 255 8.22 -16.63 -9.88
CA ILE A 255 8.59 -16.18 -11.22
C ILE A 255 7.37 -16.20 -12.16
N GLN A 256 6.59 -17.28 -12.14
CA GLN A 256 5.40 -17.44 -12.96
C GLN A 256 4.38 -16.33 -12.68
N ARG A 257 4.23 -15.93 -11.41
CA ARG A 257 3.29 -14.87 -11.01
C ARG A 257 3.81 -13.45 -11.30
N VAL A 258 5.10 -13.21 -11.07
CA VAL A 258 5.71 -11.87 -11.14
C VAL A 258 6.07 -11.48 -12.57
N THR A 259 6.47 -12.43 -13.42
CA THR A 259 6.90 -12.16 -14.81
C THR A 259 5.89 -11.35 -15.64
N PRO A 260 4.59 -11.72 -15.74
CA PRO A 260 3.64 -10.93 -16.53
C PRO A 260 3.44 -9.52 -15.97
N ILE A 261 3.53 -9.35 -14.64
CA ILE A 261 3.44 -8.03 -14.00
C ILE A 261 4.69 -7.20 -14.36
N ARG A 262 5.88 -7.79 -14.29
CA ARG A 262 7.14 -7.13 -14.63
C ARG A 262 7.16 -6.69 -16.10
N GLU A 263 6.75 -7.55 -17.02
CA GLU A 263 6.66 -7.25 -18.45
C GLU A 263 5.70 -6.09 -18.71
N GLU A 264 4.55 -6.08 -18.04
CA GLU A 264 3.58 -5.00 -18.16
C GLU A 264 4.10 -3.67 -17.59
N ILE A 265 4.79 -3.70 -16.44
CA ILE A 265 5.49 -2.53 -15.90
C ILE A 265 6.52 -2.00 -16.92
N GLN A 266 7.28 -2.89 -17.57
CA GLN A 266 8.26 -2.50 -18.59
C GLN A 266 7.59 -1.89 -19.82
N ARG A 267 6.48 -2.48 -20.30
CA ARG A 267 5.67 -1.93 -21.40
C ARG A 267 5.18 -0.53 -21.10
N LEU A 268 4.60 -0.32 -19.91
CA LEU A 268 4.08 0.98 -19.45
C LEU A 268 5.20 2.02 -19.27
N ARG A 269 6.41 1.60 -18.83
CA ARG A 269 7.59 2.49 -18.76
C ARG A 269 8.07 2.93 -20.15
N ALA A 270 7.91 2.06 -21.15
CA ALA A 270 8.30 2.34 -22.52
C ALA A 270 7.29 3.25 -23.26
N ASP A 271 6.10 3.47 -22.71
CA ASP A 271 5.08 4.36 -23.26
C ASP A 271 4.66 5.46 -22.25
N PRO A 272 5.50 6.50 -22.07
CA PRO A 272 5.19 7.62 -21.18
C PRO A 272 3.90 8.36 -21.54
N GLN A 273 3.57 8.44 -22.84
CA GLN A 273 2.41 9.18 -23.31
C GLN A 273 1.10 8.49 -22.91
N HIS A 274 1.03 7.15 -23.02
CA HIS A 274 -0.10 6.38 -22.49
C HIS A 274 -0.22 6.54 -20.98
N LEU A 275 0.90 6.42 -20.24
CA LEU A 275 0.91 6.57 -18.79
C LEU A 275 0.38 7.95 -18.35
N GLU A 276 0.87 9.02 -18.97
CA GLU A 276 0.37 10.39 -18.72
C GLU A 276 -1.11 10.53 -19.07
N GLY A 277 -1.54 9.93 -20.18
CA GLY A 277 -2.94 9.89 -20.60
C GLY A 277 -3.85 9.25 -19.54
N VAL A 278 -3.47 8.08 -19.05
CA VAL A 278 -4.21 7.34 -18.00
C VAL A 278 -4.23 8.11 -16.68
N LEU A 279 -3.08 8.68 -16.25
CA LEU A 279 -3.02 9.46 -15.01
C LEU A 279 -3.87 10.72 -15.08
N ARG A 280 -3.86 11.41 -16.23
CA ARG A 280 -4.69 12.60 -16.47
C ARG A 280 -6.18 12.26 -16.42
N GLU A 281 -6.59 11.18 -17.08
CA GLU A 281 -7.99 10.73 -17.05
C GLU A 281 -8.41 10.34 -15.63
N GLY A 282 -7.53 9.66 -14.91
CA GLY A 282 -7.70 9.32 -13.50
C GLY A 282 -7.90 10.55 -12.61
N GLY A 283 -7.07 11.58 -12.80
CA GLY A 283 -7.19 12.86 -12.11
C GLY A 283 -8.49 13.59 -12.43
N CYS A 284 -8.94 13.59 -13.68
CA CYS A 284 -10.25 14.14 -14.07
C CYS A 284 -11.40 13.44 -13.33
N ARG A 285 -11.45 12.10 -13.37
CA ARG A 285 -12.50 11.32 -12.68
C ARG A 285 -12.46 11.51 -11.17
N ALA A 286 -11.27 11.56 -10.59
CA ALA A 286 -11.10 11.83 -9.16
C ALA A 286 -11.62 13.21 -8.78
N ARG A 287 -11.35 14.25 -9.60
CA ARG A 287 -11.86 15.60 -9.38
C ARG A 287 -13.38 15.68 -9.50
N GLU A 288 -13.98 14.99 -10.47
CA GLU A 288 -15.45 14.91 -10.64
C GLU A 288 -16.16 14.38 -9.39
N LEU A 289 -15.52 13.45 -8.67
CA LEU A 289 -16.04 12.90 -7.41
C LEU A 289 -15.75 13.81 -6.20
N ALA A 290 -14.54 14.38 -6.14
CA ALA A 290 -14.07 15.18 -5.02
C ALA A 290 -14.70 16.58 -4.94
N ALA A 291 -14.79 17.27 -6.09
CA ALA A 291 -15.22 18.67 -6.14
C ALA A 291 -16.63 18.91 -5.57
N PRO A 292 -17.64 18.07 -5.84
CA PRO A 292 -18.96 18.22 -5.22
C PRO A 292 -18.92 18.10 -3.69
N VAL A 293 -18.13 17.15 -3.17
CA VAL A 293 -18.01 16.94 -1.72
C VAL A 293 -17.32 18.13 -1.06
N LEU A 294 -16.24 18.64 -1.65
CA LEU A 294 -15.57 19.82 -1.11
C LEU A 294 -16.45 21.07 -1.17
N ARG A 295 -17.26 21.26 -2.21
CA ARG A 295 -18.25 22.35 -2.25
C ARG A 295 -19.23 22.25 -1.08
N GLU A 296 -19.72 21.06 -0.76
CA GLU A 296 -20.61 20.83 0.39
C GLU A 296 -19.90 21.13 1.72
N VAL A 297 -18.62 20.75 1.85
CA VAL A 297 -17.79 21.10 3.02
C VAL A 297 -17.65 22.62 3.16
N ARG A 298 -17.27 23.33 2.08
CA ARG A 298 -17.10 24.80 2.08
C ARG A 298 -18.37 25.50 2.55
N GLN A 299 -19.52 25.12 2.00
CA GLN A 299 -20.82 25.68 2.38
C GLN A 299 -21.12 25.49 3.87
N ARG A 300 -20.87 24.28 4.40
CA ARG A 300 -21.13 23.96 5.81
C ARG A 300 -20.17 24.65 6.78
N VAL A 301 -18.93 24.88 6.37
CA VAL A 301 -17.92 25.60 7.18
C VAL A 301 -18.08 27.13 7.05
N GLY A 302 -18.87 27.61 6.08
CA GLY A 302 -19.18 29.02 5.90
C GLY A 302 -18.22 29.76 4.96
N PHE A 303 -17.50 29.04 4.10
CA PHE A 303 -16.74 29.64 3.00
C PHE A 303 -17.65 29.89 1.80
N SER A 304 -17.56 31.09 1.23
CA SER A 304 -18.27 31.56 0.04
C SER A 304 -17.65 31.05 -1.26
#